data_AF-A0A938MN76-F1
#
_entry.id   AF-A0A938MN76-F1
#
_cell.length_a   1.000
_cell.length_b   1.000
_cell.length_c   1.000
_cell.angle_alpha   90.00
_cell.angle_beta   90.00
_cell.angle_gamma   90.00
#
_symmetry.space_group_name_H-M   'P 1'
#
loop_
_entity.id
_entity.type
_entity.pdbx_description
1 polymer ?
#
loop_
_entity_poly.entity_id
_entity_poly.type
_entity_poly.pdbx_seq_one_letter_code
_entity_poly.pdbx_strand_id
1 'polypeptide(L)' 'MIEIDGSFGEGGGQILRTALALSCITGKPFRLFN' A
#
# COMPACT_ATOMS: atom_id res chain seq x y z
N MET A 1 -8.33 1.15 9.11
CA MET A 1 -7.04 1.55 8.51
C MET A 1 -6.28 0.27 8.20
N ILE A 2 -5.83 0.10 6.96
CA ILE A 2 -5.14 -1.12 6.49
C ILE A 2 -3.63 -0.95 6.71
N GLU A 3 -2.95 -1.95 7.25
CA GLU A 3 -1.49 -1.94 7.40
C GLU A 3 -0.83 -2.82 6.34
N ILE A 4 0.18 -2.28 5.67
CA ILE A 4 0.86 -2.94 4.56
C ILE A 4 2.36 -2.89 4.81
N ASP A 5 3.00 -4.06 4.80
CA ASP A 5 4.45 -4.20 4.85
C ASP A 5 5.03 -4.04 3.43
N GLY A 6 5.85 -3.00 3.23
CA GLY A 6 6.49 -2.67 1.97
C GLY A 6 7.69 -3.54 1.62
N SER A 7 8.21 -4.32 2.58
CA SER A 7 9.38 -5.19 2.41
C SER A 7 9.07 -6.51 1.70
N PHE A 8 7.82 -6.72 1.27
CA PHE A 8 7.43 -7.95 0.59
C PHE A 8 8.10 -8.06 -0.79
N GLY A 9 9.13 -8.89 -0.86
CA GLY A 9 9.96 -9.10 -2.05
C GLY A 9 10.71 -7.82 -2.46
N GLU A 10 10.99 -7.68 -3.76
CA GLU A 10 11.67 -6.51 -4.34
C GLU A 10 10.67 -5.38 -4.69
N GLY A 11 9.42 -5.50 -4.24
CA GLY A 11 8.27 -4.84 -4.85
C GLY A 11 7.81 -3.53 -4.20
N GLY A 12 8.56 -2.92 -3.28
CA GLY A 12 8.09 -1.79 -2.45
C GLY A 12 7.43 -0.65 -3.26
N GLY A 13 8.02 -0.27 -4.40
CA GLY A 13 7.43 0.74 -5.29
C GLY A 13 6.13 0.30 -5.96
N GLN A 14 5.99 -0.99 -6.30
CA GLN A 14 4.75 -1.53 -6.86
C GLN A 14 3.66 -1.59 -5.79
N ILE A 15 4.00 -2.04 -4.57
CA ILE A 15 3.09 -2.11 -3.43
C ILE A 15 2.51 -0.73 -3.13
N LEU A 16 3.35 0.32 -3.07
CA LEU A 16 2.91 1.68 -2.84
C LEU A 16 1.90 2.17 -3.89
N ARG A 17 2.20 1.97 -5.18
CA ARG A 17 1.33 2.44 -6.28
C ARG A 17 -0.02 1.75 -6.26
N THR A 18 -0.03 0.44 -6.08
CA THR A 18 -1.28 -0.34 -6.03
C THR A 18 -2.10 0.02 -4.79
N ALA A 19 -1.47 0.10 -3.61
CA ALA A 19 -2.16 0.48 -2.38
C ALA A 19 -2.76 1.89 -2.47
N LEU A 20 -2.03 2.86 -3.02
CA LEU A 20 -2.51 4.24 -3.21
C LEU A 20 -3.72 4.28 -4.15
N ALA A 21 -3.64 3.61 -5.29
CA ALA A 21 -4.76 3.54 -6.25
C ALA A 21 -6.01 2.93 -5.60
N LEU A 22 -5.86 1.82 -4.86
CA LEU A 22 -6.97 1.18 -4.15
C LEU A 22 -7.53 2.06 -3.04
N SER A 23 -6.70 2.80 -2.31
CA SER A 23 -7.13 3.75 -1.29
C SER A 23 -8.03 4.84 -1.87
N CYS A 24 -7.64 5.40 -3.02
CA CYS A 24 -8.44 6.43 -3.70
C CYS A 24 -9.78 5.88 -4.22
N ILE A 25 -9.79 4.67 -4.77
CA ILE A 25 -11.02 4.05 -5.31
C ILE A 25 -11.98 3.63 -4.20
N THR A 26 -11.46 3.06 -3.11
CA THR A 26 -12.29 2.45 -2.06
C THR A 26 -12.59 3.38 -0.89
N GLY A 27 -11.90 4.52 -0.80
CA GLY A 27 -12.00 5.43 0.35
C GLY A 27 -11.45 4.84 1.66
N LYS A 28 -10.73 3.71 1.60
CA LYS A 28 -10.19 3.05 2.79
C LYS A 28 -8.75 3.52 3.04
N PRO A 29 -8.46 4.15 4.20
CA PRO A 29 -7.11 4.60 4.51
C PRO A 29 -6.17 3.42 4.79
N PHE A 30 -4.90 3.57 4.42
CA PHE A 30 -3.83 2.62 4.70
C PHE A 30 -2.57 3.29 5.26
N ARG A 31 -1.72 2.49 5.90
CA ARG A 31 -0.36 2.83 6.32
C ARG A 31 0.59 1.81 5.68
N LEU A 32 1.57 2.31 4.94
CA LEU A 32 2.70 1.52 4.45
C LEU A 32 3.86 1.69 5.42
N PHE A 33 4.53 0.59 5.78
CA PHE A 33 5.70 0.59 6.66
C PHE A 33 6.73 -0.44 6.19
N ASN A 34 7.96 -0.29 6.67
CA ASN A 34 9.20 -0.97 6.20
C ASN A 34 9.64 -0.55 4.79
#